data_AF-A0A7Y2SNB0-F1
#
_entry.id   AF-A0A7Y2SNB0-F1
#
_cell.length_a   1.000
_cell.length_b   1.000
_cell.length_c   1.000
_cell.angle_alpha   90.00
_cell.angle_beta   90.00
_cell.angle_gamma   90.00
#
_symmetry.space_group_name_H-M   'P 1'
#
loop_
_entity.id
_entity.type
_entity.pdbx_description
1 polymer ?
#
loop_
_entity_poly.entity_id
_entity_poly.type
_entity_poly.pdbx_seq_one_letter_code
_entity_poly.pdbx_strand_id
1 'polypeptide(L)'
;MTQIDIEGMSVSELERLRDAVNQRLLEMRYSNRHTLPELLRMLDDLKGALDDQGKEWRSLERWQWMDGQIRFWLNPTDQVRYQSGWYTIDELMLWARNRGPVLVPEEEEDIEEEPWTEVDGVRIRWLPDGTMEQM
;
A
#
# COMPACT_ATOMS: atom_id res chain seq x y z
N MET A 1 0.42 6.27 -23.91
CA MET A 1 -0.18 6.35 -22.56
C MET A 1 -1.28 7.40 -22.64
N THR A 2 -2.50 7.06 -22.26
CA THR A 2 -3.64 7.99 -22.35
C THR A 2 -3.62 8.88 -21.11
N GLN A 3 -3.47 10.18 -21.28
CA GLN A 3 -3.54 11.15 -20.18
C GLN A 3 -5.02 11.47 -19.94
N ILE A 4 -5.53 11.11 -18.76
CA ILE A 4 -6.89 11.47 -18.32
C ILE A 4 -6.76 12.79 -17.56
N ASP A 5 -7.44 13.83 -18.04
CA ASP A 5 -7.54 15.11 -17.34
C ASP A 5 -8.65 15.01 -16.30
N ILE A 6 -8.25 15.00 -15.03
CA ILE A 6 -9.15 14.85 -13.87
C ILE A 6 -9.57 16.24 -13.36
N GLU A 7 -8.73 17.26 -13.53
CA GLU A 7 -8.94 18.61 -12.99
C GLU A 7 -10.08 19.34 -13.72
N GLY A 8 -10.28 19.03 -15.00
CA GLY A 8 -11.39 19.58 -15.79
C GLY A 8 -12.73 18.87 -15.63
N MET A 9 -12.83 17.76 -14.88
CA MET A 9 -14.05 16.96 -14.81
C MET A 9 -15.05 17.51 -13.80
N SER A 10 -16.34 17.49 -14.16
CA SER A 10 -17.42 17.72 -13.19
C SER A 10 -17.54 16.56 -12.19
N VAL A 11 -18.15 16.81 -11.03
CA VAL A 11 -18.35 15.80 -9.97
C VAL A 11 -19.04 14.54 -10.51
N SER A 12 -20.08 14.68 -11.33
CA SER A 12 -20.79 13.53 -11.92
C SER A 12 -19.95 12.75 -12.94
N GLU A 13 -18.97 13.39 -13.59
CA GLU A 13 -18.02 12.72 -14.47
C GLU A 13 -16.97 11.95 -13.67
N LEU A 14 -16.50 12.54 -12.56
CA LEU A 14 -15.61 11.87 -11.61
C LEU A 14 -16.27 10.64 -10.97
N GLU A 15 -17.53 10.73 -10.60
CA GLU A 15 -18.29 9.58 -10.06
C GLU A 15 -18.43 8.47 -11.09
N ARG A 16 -18.76 8.80 -12.35
CA ARG A 16 -18.80 7.81 -13.44
C ARG A 16 -17.44 7.19 -13.73
N LEU A 17 -16.37 7.98 -13.68
CA LEU A 17 -15.01 7.47 -13.85
C LEU A 17 -14.66 6.51 -12.70
N ARG A 18 -14.92 6.90 -11.45
CA ARG A 18 -14.74 6.04 -10.27
C ARG A 18 -15.49 4.73 -10.43
N ASP A 19 -16.76 4.78 -10.82
CA ASP A 19 -17.58 3.59 -10.95
C ASP A 19 -17.12 2.71 -12.11
N ALA A 20 -16.71 3.29 -13.23
CA ALA A 20 -16.14 2.56 -14.37
C ALA A 20 -14.79 1.92 -14.03
N VAL A 21 -13.92 2.63 -13.30
CA VAL A 21 -12.64 2.09 -12.81
C VAL A 21 -12.91 0.95 -11.84
N ASN A 22 -13.84 1.12 -10.90
CA ASN A 22 -14.23 0.08 -9.95
C ASN A 22 -14.77 -1.16 -10.66
N GLN A 23 -15.66 -0.99 -11.64
CA GLN A 23 -16.21 -2.08 -12.44
C GLN A 23 -15.11 -2.78 -13.26
N ARG A 24 -14.19 -2.02 -13.85
CA ARG A 24 -13.06 -2.58 -14.61
C ARG A 24 -12.11 -3.34 -13.70
N LEU A 25 -11.82 -2.82 -12.50
CA LEU A 25 -11.01 -3.51 -11.49
C LEU A 25 -11.70 -4.78 -11.03
N LEU A 26 -13.03 -4.75 -10.82
CA LEU A 26 -13.80 -5.95 -10.51
C LEU A 26 -13.72 -6.96 -11.65
N GLU A 27 -13.97 -6.58 -12.89
CA GLU A 27 -13.85 -7.47 -14.06
C GLU A 27 -12.45 -8.04 -14.21
N MET A 28 -11.40 -7.24 -13.97
CA MET A 28 -10.01 -7.71 -13.97
C MET A 28 -9.75 -8.69 -12.82
N ARG A 29 -10.33 -8.47 -11.63
CA ARG A 29 -10.25 -9.39 -10.48
C ARG A 29 -11.05 -10.68 -10.72
N TYR A 30 -12.23 -10.61 -11.33
CA TYR A 30 -13.04 -11.78 -11.73
C TYR A 30 -12.46 -12.52 -12.94
N SER A 31 -11.56 -11.87 -13.69
CA SER A 31 -10.77 -12.50 -14.75
C SER A 31 -9.56 -13.28 -14.21
N ASN A 32 -9.36 -13.35 -12.89
CA ASN A 32 -8.29 -14.15 -12.29
C ASN A 32 -8.69 -15.63 -12.34
N ARG A 33 -8.36 -16.25 -13.49
CA ARG A 33 -8.72 -17.61 -13.96
C ARG A 33 -8.18 -18.76 -13.12
N HIS A 34 -7.52 -18.48 -12.00
CA HIS A 34 -6.85 -19.51 -11.23
C HIS A 34 -7.84 -20.27 -10.37
N THR A 35 -7.86 -21.57 -10.56
CA THR A 35 -8.56 -22.53 -9.71
C THR A 35 -7.92 -22.57 -8.33
N LEU A 36 -8.67 -22.97 -7.30
CA LEU A 36 -8.12 -23.14 -5.94
C LEU A 36 -6.82 -23.97 -5.92
N PRO A 37 -6.70 -25.12 -6.61
CA PRO A 37 -5.44 -25.87 -6.66
C PRO A 37 -4.26 -25.07 -7.22
N GLU A 38 -4.48 -24.25 -8.24
CA GLU A 38 -3.42 -23.39 -8.79
C GLU A 38 -3.00 -22.31 -7.80
N LEU A 39 -3.97 -21.69 -7.12
CA LEU A 39 -3.69 -20.68 -6.10
C LEU A 39 -2.92 -21.25 -4.91
N LEU A 40 -3.25 -22.47 -4.47
CA LEU A 40 -2.51 -23.16 -3.41
C LEU A 40 -1.08 -23.48 -3.83
N ARG A 41 -0.87 -23.94 -5.08
CA ARG A 41 0.49 -24.17 -5.60
C ARG A 41 1.30 -22.87 -5.65
N MET A 42 0.69 -21.79 -6.14
CA MET A 42 1.33 -20.46 -6.15
C MET A 42 1.66 -19.98 -4.74
N LEU A 43 0.78 -20.25 -3.78
CA LEU A 43 1.00 -19.90 -2.37
C LEU A 43 2.20 -20.64 -1.80
N ASP A 44 2.35 -21.93 -2.07
CA ASP A 44 3.50 -22.71 -1.60
C ASP A 44 4.81 -22.24 -2.24
N ASP A 45 4.81 -21.95 -3.54
CA ASP A 45 5.97 -21.33 -4.23
C ASP A 45 6.32 -19.97 -3.58
N LEU A 46 5.30 -19.18 -3.24
CA LEU A 46 5.46 -17.87 -2.61
C LEU A 46 6.00 -17.96 -1.18
N LYS A 47 5.57 -18.95 -0.38
CA LYS A 47 6.09 -19.18 0.97
C LYS A 47 7.61 -19.38 0.93
N GLY A 48 8.13 -20.16 -0.02
CA GLY A 48 9.58 -20.32 -0.20
C GLY A 48 10.27 -18.98 -0.47
N ALA A 49 9.73 -18.18 -1.39
CA ALA A 49 10.29 -16.86 -1.71
C ALA A 49 10.22 -15.85 -0.54
N LEU A 50 9.23 -15.97 0.34
CA LEU A 50 9.11 -15.14 1.54
C LEU A 50 10.12 -15.56 2.62
N ASP A 51 10.31 -16.87 2.81
CA ASP A 51 11.30 -17.44 3.73
C ASP A 51 12.72 -17.04 3.33
N ASP A 52 13.05 -17.12 2.03
CA ASP A 52 14.32 -16.65 1.46
C ASP A 52 14.60 -15.15 1.72
N GLN A 53 13.54 -14.35 1.93
CA GLN A 53 13.61 -12.93 2.26
C GLN A 53 13.59 -12.65 3.77
N GLY A 54 13.55 -13.68 4.61
CA GLY A 54 13.45 -13.56 6.06
C GLY A 54 12.09 -13.03 6.55
N LYS A 55 11.03 -13.17 5.76
CA LYS A 55 9.67 -12.82 6.19
C LYS A 55 9.05 -14.00 6.89
N GLU A 56 8.67 -13.81 8.15
CA GLU A 56 8.06 -14.85 8.97
C GLU A 56 6.58 -14.59 9.21
N TRP A 57 5.80 -15.66 9.34
CA TRP A 57 4.38 -15.62 9.65
C TRP A 57 3.99 -16.70 10.65
N ARG A 58 3.01 -16.38 11.48
CA ARG A 58 2.32 -17.34 12.36
C ARG A 58 1.22 -18.10 11.62
N SER A 59 0.69 -17.54 10.52
CA SER A 59 -0.35 -18.19 9.72
C SER A 59 -0.38 -17.67 8.29
N LEU A 60 -0.40 -18.60 7.32
CA LEU A 60 -0.57 -18.33 5.89
C LEU A 60 -1.17 -19.55 5.15
N GLU A 61 -2.00 -20.33 5.82
CA GLU A 61 -2.58 -21.59 5.29
C GLU A 61 -4.10 -21.48 5.10
N ARG A 62 -4.74 -20.58 5.84
CA ARG A 62 -6.20 -20.45 5.86
C ARG A 62 -6.65 -19.63 4.68
N TRP A 63 -7.65 -20.10 3.96
CA TRP A 63 -8.25 -19.39 2.84
C TRP A 63 -9.78 -19.34 2.96
N GLN A 64 -10.39 -18.33 2.36
CA GLN A 64 -11.84 -18.15 2.28
C GLN A 64 -12.24 -17.54 0.94
N TRP A 65 -13.45 -17.87 0.49
CA TRP A 65 -14.07 -17.21 -0.65
C TRP A 65 -14.76 -15.93 -0.16
N MET A 66 -14.30 -14.77 -0.62
CA MET A 66 -14.85 -13.48 -0.24
C MET A 66 -14.66 -12.45 -1.35
N ASP A 67 -15.61 -11.52 -1.48
CA ASP A 67 -15.64 -10.52 -2.55
C ASP A 67 -15.49 -11.12 -3.96
N GLY A 68 -15.99 -12.35 -4.15
CA GLY A 68 -15.96 -13.03 -5.45
C GLY A 68 -14.62 -13.69 -5.84
N GLN A 69 -13.66 -13.77 -4.93
CA GLN A 69 -12.36 -14.41 -5.15
C GLN A 69 -11.86 -15.13 -3.89
N ILE A 70 -10.82 -15.96 -4.05
CA ILE A 70 -10.16 -16.62 -2.90
C ILE A 70 -9.16 -15.65 -2.28
N ARG A 71 -9.20 -15.52 -0.96
CA ARG A 71 -8.20 -14.81 -0.16
C ARG A 71 -7.58 -15.72 0.87
N PHE A 72 -6.35 -15.41 1.26
CA PHE A 72 -5.55 -16.09 2.25
C PHE A 72 -5.38 -15.22 3.49
N TRP A 73 -5.54 -15.80 4.66
CA TRP A 73 -5.28 -15.14 5.93
C TRP A 73 -3.77 -15.09 6.17
N LEU A 74 -3.24 -13.89 6.27
CA LEU A 74 -1.87 -13.64 6.70
C LEU A 74 -1.87 -13.14 8.14
N ASN A 75 -1.04 -13.78 8.97
CA ASN A 75 -0.66 -13.27 10.29
C ASN A 75 0.88 -13.21 10.35
N PRO A 76 1.50 -12.06 10.04
CA PRO A 76 2.95 -11.93 10.06
C PRO A 76 3.48 -11.93 11.50
N THR A 77 4.73 -12.35 11.69
CA THR A 77 5.39 -12.30 13.00
C THR A 77 5.72 -10.86 13.39
N ASP A 78 6.23 -10.08 12.43
CA ASP A 78 6.50 -8.66 12.58
C ASP A 78 5.23 -7.84 12.30
N GLN A 79 4.45 -7.61 13.35
CA GLN A 79 3.21 -6.82 13.28
C GLN A 79 3.46 -5.31 13.40
N VAL A 80 4.71 -4.87 13.59
CA VAL A 80 5.07 -3.45 13.55
C VAL A 80 5.14 -3.00 12.09
N ARG A 81 5.75 -3.82 11.24
CA ARG A 81 5.91 -3.51 9.80
C ARG A 81 4.79 -4.01 8.93
N TYR A 82 4.07 -5.05 9.35
CA TYR A 82 3.11 -5.75 8.50
C TYR A 82 1.74 -5.92 9.16
N GLN A 83 0.69 -5.73 8.37
CA GLN A 83 -0.69 -5.90 8.78
C GLN A 83 -1.13 -7.37 8.65
N SER A 84 -1.96 -7.80 9.60
CA SER A 84 -2.69 -9.08 9.51
C SER A 84 -3.99 -8.88 8.76
N GLY A 85 -4.41 -9.85 7.95
CA GLY A 85 -5.63 -9.70 7.17
C GLY A 85 -5.85 -10.77 6.11
N TRP A 86 -6.92 -10.57 5.33
CA TRP A 86 -7.25 -11.41 4.19
C TRP A 86 -6.75 -10.78 2.90
N TYR A 87 -5.78 -11.45 2.27
CA TYR A 87 -5.09 -10.95 1.08
C TYR A 87 -5.29 -11.89 -0.11
N THR A 88 -5.36 -11.35 -1.31
CA THR A 88 -5.31 -12.17 -2.53
C THR A 88 -3.89 -12.69 -2.74
N ILE A 89 -3.74 -13.71 -3.61
CA ILE A 89 -2.39 -14.18 -3.99
C ILE A 89 -1.54 -13.05 -4.60
N ASP A 90 -2.17 -12.14 -5.36
CA ASP A 90 -1.49 -11.00 -5.98
C ASP A 90 -0.97 -9.99 -4.96
N GLU A 91 -1.76 -9.71 -3.92
CA GLU A 91 -1.36 -8.84 -2.82
C GLU A 91 -0.20 -9.44 -2.02
N LEU A 92 -0.19 -10.77 -1.80
CA LEU A 92 0.93 -11.46 -1.17
C LEU A 92 2.18 -11.46 -2.06
N MET A 93 2.05 -11.58 -3.38
CA MET A 93 3.16 -11.42 -4.32
C MET A 93 3.72 -9.99 -4.31
N LEU A 94 2.88 -8.97 -4.13
CA LEU A 94 3.33 -7.59 -3.93
C LEU A 94 4.10 -7.45 -2.61
N TRP A 95 3.62 -8.10 -1.54
CA TRP A 95 4.34 -8.12 -0.26
C TRP A 95 5.73 -8.75 -0.39
N ALA A 96 5.88 -9.83 -1.16
CA ALA A 96 7.20 -10.39 -1.49
C ALA A 96 8.12 -9.42 -2.28
N ARG A 97 7.59 -8.30 -2.79
CA ARG A 97 8.35 -7.22 -3.43
C ARG A 97 8.44 -5.96 -2.57
N ASN A 98 8.11 -6.07 -1.27
CA ASN A 98 8.01 -4.96 -0.33
C ASN A 98 7.07 -3.86 -0.82
N ARG A 99 5.88 -4.26 -1.29
CA ARG A 99 4.81 -3.34 -1.75
C ARG A 99 3.45 -3.84 -1.31
N GLY A 100 2.46 -2.98 -1.45
CA GLY A 100 1.06 -3.35 -1.35
C GLY A 100 0.51 -3.32 0.08
N PRO A 101 -0.72 -3.83 0.27
CA PRO A 101 -1.54 -3.54 1.44
C PRO A 101 -1.13 -4.29 2.70
N VAL A 102 -0.10 -5.13 2.63
CA VAL A 102 0.45 -5.82 3.81
C VAL A 102 1.35 -4.88 4.61
N LEU A 103 1.96 -3.86 4.00
CA LEU A 103 2.81 -2.92 4.72
C LEU A 103 1.95 -2.00 5.60
N VAL A 104 2.35 -1.84 6.86
CA VAL A 104 1.83 -0.74 7.68
C VAL A 104 2.39 0.56 7.08
N PRO A 105 1.55 1.57 6.79
CA PRO A 105 2.05 2.88 6.41
C PRO A 105 2.97 3.39 7.52
N GLU A 106 4.22 3.72 7.19
CA GLU A 106 5.00 4.56 8.09
C GLU A 106 4.21 5.87 8.18
N GLU A 107 3.74 6.23 9.39
CA GLU A 107 3.38 7.61 9.64
C GLU A 107 4.63 8.38 9.23
N GLU A 108 4.55 9.16 8.15
CA GLU A 108 5.59 10.16 7.86
C GLU A 108 5.67 10.96 9.16
N GLU A 109 6.72 10.73 9.96
CA GLU A 109 7.12 11.72 10.94
C GLU A 109 7.31 12.97 10.09
N ASP A 110 6.35 13.88 10.19
CA ASP A 110 6.47 15.24 9.69
C ASP A 110 7.83 15.71 10.22
N ILE A 111 8.85 15.62 9.38
CA ILE A 111 10.07 16.37 9.59
C ILE A 111 9.57 17.80 9.46
N GLU A 112 9.22 18.40 10.59
CA GLU A 112 9.01 19.83 10.69
C GLU A 112 10.32 20.45 10.21
N GLU A 113 10.41 20.70 8.90
CA GLU A 113 11.42 21.57 8.33
C GLU A 113 11.18 22.93 8.99
N GLU A 114 11.92 23.21 10.08
CA GLU A 114 11.78 24.45 10.81
C GLU A 114 11.85 25.62 9.80
N PRO A 115 10.79 26.43 9.68
CA PRO A 115 10.68 27.37 8.60
C PRO A 115 11.67 28.51 8.83
N TRP A 116 12.77 28.48 8.08
CA TRP A 116 13.60 29.66 7.88
C TRP A 116 12.68 30.78 7.40
N THR A 117 12.54 31.82 8.23
CA THR A 117 11.68 32.95 7.91
C THR A 117 12.53 34.03 7.25
N GLU A 118 12.14 34.48 6.07
CA GLU A 118 12.80 35.58 5.37
C GLU A 118 12.16 36.91 5.81
N VAL A 119 12.94 37.77 6.46
CA VAL A 119 12.52 39.11 6.89
C VAL A 119 13.52 40.12 6.35
N ASP A 120 13.05 41.08 5.57
CA ASP A 120 13.86 42.18 5.00
C ASP A 120 15.16 41.73 4.29
N GLY A 121 15.11 40.58 3.61
CA GLY A 121 16.24 40.03 2.84
C GLY A 121 17.28 39.26 3.66
N VAL A 122 16.99 38.98 4.94
CA VAL A 122 17.83 38.16 5.82
C VAL A 122 17.08 36.89 6.21
N ARG A 123 17.76 35.75 6.14
CA ARG A 123 17.21 34.46 6.60
C ARG A 123 17.47 34.31 8.09
N ILE A 124 16.40 34.23 8.86
CA ILE A 124 16.48 34.14 10.32
C ILE A 124 15.98 32.78 10.77
N ARG A 125 16.75 32.14 11.66
CA ARG A 125 16.29 31.02 12.47
C ARG A 125 16.18 31.45 13.92
N TRP A 126 15.03 31.16 14.52
CA TRP A 126 14.78 31.37 15.94
C TRP A 126 15.16 30.11 16.69
N LEU A 127 16.09 30.23 17.65
CA LEU A 127 16.49 29.13 18.51
C LEU A 127 15.52 28.97 19.69
N PRO A 128 15.38 27.76 20.26
CA PRO A 128 14.46 27.46 21.37
C PRO A 128 14.70 28.28 22.65
N ASP A 129 15.88 28.89 22.77
CA ASP A 129 16.27 29.78 23.87
C ASP A 129 15.92 31.26 23.62
N GLY A 130 15.25 31.56 22.50
CA GLY A 130 14.84 32.90 22.11
C GLY A 130 15.94 33.72 21.42
N THR A 131 17.09 33.13 21.12
CA THR A 131 18.16 33.79 20.35
C THR A 131 17.96 33.59 18.84
N MET A 132 18.57 34.46 18.03
CA MET A 132 18.49 34.41 16.57
C MET A 132 19.84 34.09 15.94
N GLU A 133 19.82 33.21 14.94
CA GLU A 133 20.95 32.97 14.03
C GLU A 133 20.63 33.58 12.65
N GLN A 134 21.58 34.33 12.08
CA GLN A 134 21.44 35.03 10.80
C GLN A 134 22.53 34.56 9.82
N MET A 135 22.17 34.34 8.56
CA MET A 135 23.09 34.06 7.44
C MET A 135 23.02 35.14 6.38
#